data_AF-A0AAW8AQM9-F1
#
_entry.id   AF-A0AAW8AQM9-F1
#
_cell.length_a   1.000
_cell.length_b   1.000
_cell.length_c   1.000
_cell.angle_alpha   90.00
_cell.angle_beta   90.00
_cell.angle_gamma   90.00
#
_symmetry.space_group_name_H-M   'P 1'
#
loop_
_entity.id
_entity.type
_entity.pdbx_description
1 polymer ?
#
loop_
_entity_poly.entity_id
_entity_poly.type
_entity_poly.pdbx_seq_one_letter_code
_entity_poly.pdbx_strand_id
1 'polypeptide(L)'
;PVVQNTLRVVKVFWALQDQLAFQRHFPAIDWLTSYSLYLDKITGHWAEEVSPEFRARRDECMAILQRENELAEIVRLVGVEALS
;
A
#
# COMPACT_ATOMS: atom_id res chain seq x y z
N PRO A 1 -0.03 11.87 20.76
CA PRO A 1 -1.49 12.02 21.00
C PRO A 1 -2.27 12.53 19.78
N VAL A 2 -1.78 13.59 19.10
CA VAL A 2 -2.46 14.19 17.94
C VAL A 2 -2.68 13.19 16.79
N VAL A 3 -1.62 12.51 16.35
CA VAL A 3 -1.69 11.53 15.24
C VAL A 3 -2.70 10.42 15.52
N GLN A 4 -2.61 9.79 16.69
CA GLN A 4 -3.50 8.68 17.07
C GLN A 4 -4.97 9.10 17.15
N ASN A 5 -5.26 10.32 17.61
CA ASN A 5 -6.62 10.84 17.64
C ASN A 5 -7.15 11.13 16.23
N THR A 6 -6.32 11.69 15.34
CA THR A 6 -6.70 11.92 13.95
C THR A 6 -6.99 10.62 13.22
N LEU A 7 -6.11 9.61 13.34
CA LEU A 7 -6.26 8.30 12.69
C LEU A 7 -7.55 7.57 13.08
N ARG A 8 -8.05 7.79 14.31
CA ARG A 8 -9.32 7.22 14.77
C ARG A 8 -10.54 7.80 14.06
N VAL A 9 -10.46 9.03 13.58
CA VAL A 9 -11.60 9.76 13.00
C VAL A 9 -11.60 9.69 11.48
N VAL A 10 -10.43 9.85 10.86
CA VAL A 10 -10.30 9.91 9.40
C VAL A 10 -10.52 8.54 8.75
N LYS A 11 -10.98 8.56 7.50
CA LYS A 11 -11.24 7.35 6.71
C LYS A 11 -10.13 7.03 5.71
N VAL A 12 -9.17 7.94 5.55
CA VAL A 12 -8.03 7.80 4.65
C VAL A 12 -6.81 8.33 5.38
N PHE A 13 -5.71 7.61 5.22
CA PHE A 13 -4.41 8.02 5.72
C PHE A 13 -3.34 7.73 4.67
N TRP A 14 -2.55 8.75 4.34
CA TRP A 14 -1.35 8.62 3.51
C TRP A 14 -0.12 8.75 4.41
N ALA A 15 0.55 7.63 4.64
CA ALA A 15 1.75 7.53 5.44
C ALA A 15 2.94 8.03 4.62
N LEU A 16 3.38 9.27 4.84
CA LEU A 16 4.60 9.77 4.22
C LEU A 16 5.83 9.24 4.97
N GLN A 17 6.77 8.63 4.26
CA GLN A 17 8.00 8.09 4.84
C GLN A 17 9.25 8.75 4.29
N ASP A 18 10.17 9.06 5.21
CA ASP A 18 11.48 9.64 4.91
C ASP A 18 12.36 8.66 4.14
N GLN A 19 12.36 7.37 4.48
CA GLN A 19 13.10 6.33 3.77
C GLN A 19 12.78 6.30 2.27
N LEU A 20 11.50 6.40 1.89
CA LEU A 20 11.08 6.48 0.49
C LEU A 20 11.60 7.75 -0.18
N ALA A 21 11.51 8.89 0.51
CA ALA A 21 12.04 10.16 0.00
C ALA A 21 13.56 10.13 -0.19
N PHE A 22 14.31 9.52 0.74
CA PHE A 22 15.76 9.32 0.63
C PHE A 22 16.13 8.44 -0.57
N GLN A 23 15.31 7.46 -0.91
CA GLN A 23 15.43 6.62 -2.11
C GLN A 23 14.94 7.32 -3.39
N ARG A 24 14.50 8.59 -3.31
CA ARG A 24 13.90 9.36 -4.40
C ARG A 24 12.62 8.73 -4.97
N HIS A 25 11.92 7.92 -4.17
CA HIS A 25 10.60 7.41 -4.51
C HIS A 25 9.56 8.50 -4.25
N PHE A 26 9.01 9.07 -5.32
CA PHE A 26 7.99 10.11 -5.25
C PHE A 26 6.70 9.71 -5.98
N PRO A 27 5.52 9.92 -5.38
CA PRO A 27 5.30 10.45 -4.03
C PRO A 27 5.80 9.48 -2.94
N ALA A 28 6.31 10.04 -1.83
CA ALA A 28 6.92 9.27 -0.74
C ALA A 28 5.87 8.64 0.20
N ILE A 29 4.82 8.04 -0.37
CA ILE A 29 3.70 7.42 0.33
C ILE A 29 3.99 5.93 0.48
N ASP A 30 4.02 5.45 1.73
CA ASP A 30 4.16 4.04 2.05
C ASP A 30 2.85 3.30 1.77
N TRP A 31 2.91 2.35 0.83
CA TRP A 31 1.75 1.63 0.32
C TRP A 31 1.21 0.54 1.28
N LEU A 32 2.00 0.09 2.26
CA LEU A 32 1.60 -0.96 3.22
C LEU A 32 0.98 -0.38 4.49
N THR A 33 1.43 0.81 4.88
CA THR A 33 0.98 1.53 6.08
C THR A 33 -0.20 2.44 5.77
N SER A 34 -0.28 2.97 4.54
CA SER A 34 -1.40 3.80 4.10
C SER A 34 -2.68 2.99 3.94
N TYR A 35 -3.83 3.62 4.17
CA TYR A 35 -5.13 2.97 3.99
C TYR A 35 -6.21 3.93 3.51
N SER A 36 -7.24 3.35 2.88
CA SER A 36 -8.48 4.02 2.53
C SER A 36 -9.66 3.10 2.82
N LEU A 37 -10.60 3.58 3.63
CA LEU A 37 -11.87 2.88 3.92
C LEU A 37 -12.95 3.20 2.88
N TYR A 38 -12.59 3.84 1.77
CA TYR A 38 -13.53 4.20 0.69
C TYR A 38 -13.46 3.29 -0.53
N LEU A 39 -12.55 2.31 -0.56
CA LEU A 39 -12.37 1.42 -1.72
C LEU A 39 -13.68 0.78 -2.17
N ASP A 40 -14.47 0.23 -1.25
CA ASP A 40 -15.75 -0.40 -1.58
C ASP A 40 -16.77 0.61 -2.11
N LYS A 41 -16.76 1.84 -1.58
CA LYS A 41 -17.69 2.90 -2.03
C LYS A 41 -17.38 3.40 -3.43
N ILE A 42 -16.10 3.46 -3.81
CA ILE A 42 -15.68 3.95 -5.13
C ILE A 42 -15.61 2.85 -6.19
N THR A 43 -15.66 1.57 -5.78
CA THR A 43 -15.54 0.43 -6.69
C THR A 43 -16.62 0.43 -7.78
N GLY A 44 -17.86 0.80 -7.46
CA GLY A 44 -18.94 0.90 -8.45
C GLY A 44 -18.62 1.92 -9.56
N HIS A 45 -18.17 3.10 -9.16
CA HIS A 45 -17.76 4.14 -10.11
C HIS A 45 -16.56 3.72 -10.97
N TRP A 46 -15.57 3.03 -10.39
CA TRP A 46 -14.45 2.49 -11.17
C TRP A 46 -14.90 1.43 -12.19
N ALA A 47 -15.85 0.57 -11.82
CA ALA A 47 -16.37 -0.44 -12.72
C ALA A 47 -17.10 0.17 -13.91
N GLU A 48 -17.83 1.27 -13.70
CA GLU A 48 -18.60 1.97 -14.74
C GLU A 48 -17.72 2.85 -15.65
N GLU A 49 -16.84 3.67 -15.07
CA GLU A 49 -16.14 4.74 -15.79
C GLU A 49 -14.71 4.39 -16.20
N VAL A 50 -14.09 3.36 -15.59
CA VAL A 50 -12.69 3.00 -15.83
C VAL A 50 -12.58 1.61 -16.43
N SER A 51 -12.98 0.59 -15.68
CA SER A 51 -12.98 -0.82 -16.11
C SER A 51 -13.59 -1.69 -15.01
N PRO A 52 -14.43 -2.69 -15.36
CA PRO A 52 -14.96 -3.67 -14.40
C PRO A 52 -13.87 -4.43 -13.62
N GLU A 53 -12.68 -4.59 -14.21
CA GLU A 53 -11.53 -5.29 -13.62
C GLU A 53 -10.65 -4.39 -12.74
N PHE A 54 -10.92 -3.09 -12.67
CA PHE A 54 -10.01 -2.13 -12.02
C PHE A 54 -9.76 -2.47 -10.55
N ARG A 55 -10.81 -2.79 -9.79
CA ARG A 55 -10.69 -3.19 -8.38
C ARG A 55 -9.84 -4.47 -8.23
N ALA A 56 -10.09 -5.48 -9.07
CA ALA A 56 -9.36 -6.74 -9.02
C ALA A 56 -7.87 -6.55 -9.29
N ARG A 57 -7.52 -5.77 -10.32
CA ARG A 57 -6.11 -5.45 -10.64
C ARG A 57 -5.44 -4.66 -9.52
N ARG A 58 -6.13 -3.70 -8.94
CA ARG A 58 -5.62 -2.92 -7.81
C ARG A 58 -5.32 -3.80 -6.60
N ASP A 59 -6.19 -4.77 -6.32
CA ASP A 59 -6.01 -5.73 -5.22
C ASP A 59 -4.86 -6.72 -5.53
N GLU A 60 -4.71 -7.16 -6.78
CA GLU A 60 -3.57 -7.97 -7.23
C GLU A 60 -2.24 -7.22 -7.08
N CYS A 61 -2.16 -5.97 -7.53
CA CYS A 61 -0.98 -5.13 -7.33
C CYS A 61 -0.62 -5.00 -5.85
N MET A 62 -1.61 -4.81 -4.97
CA MET A 62 -1.37 -4.74 -3.53
C MET A 62 -0.85 -6.07 -2.96
N ALA A 63 -1.38 -7.20 -3.42
CA ALA A 63 -0.90 -8.52 -3.01
C ALA A 63 0.55 -8.76 -3.43
N ILE A 64 0.93 -8.31 -4.63
CA ILE A 64 2.33 -8.39 -5.11
C ILE A 64 3.25 -7.55 -4.22
N LEU A 65 2.86 -6.31 -3.88
CA LEU A 65 3.66 -5.42 -3.02
C LEU A 65 3.79 -5.97 -1.58
N GLN A 66 2.75 -6.59 -1.05
CA GLN A 66 2.81 -7.28 0.24
C GLN A 66 3.78 -8.46 0.17
N ARG A 67 3.70 -9.26 -0.90
CA ARG A 67 4.60 -10.40 -1.09
C ARG A 67 6.05 -9.96 -1.24
N GLU A 68 6.32 -8.88 -1.97
CA GLU A 68 7.65 -8.27 -2.07
C GLU A 68 8.21 -7.94 -0.68
N ASN A 69 7.39 -7.32 0.19
CA ASN A 69 7.82 -6.94 1.53
C ASN A 69 8.12 -8.15 2.43
N GLU A 70 7.28 -9.19 2.36
CA GLU A 70 7.55 -10.46 3.05
C GLU A 70 8.87 -11.08 2.59
N LEU A 71 9.11 -11.11 1.27
CA LEU A 71 10.34 -11.64 0.70
C LEU A 71 11.56 -10.80 1.10
N ALA A 72 11.43 -9.47 1.15
CA ALA A 72 12.51 -8.59 1.60
C ALA A 72 12.90 -8.85 3.06
N GLU A 73 11.93 -9.10 3.94
CA GLU A 73 12.22 -9.48 5.34
C GLU A 73 12.87 -10.86 5.44
N ILE A 74 12.43 -11.84 4.64
CA ILE A 74 13.09 -13.15 4.56
C ILE A 74 14.54 -12.99 4.10
N VAL A 75 14.78 -12.25 3.02
CA VAL A 75 16.14 -11.93 2.51
C VAL A 75 16.99 -11.31 3.60
N ARG A 76 16.44 -10.41 4.41
CA ARG A 76 17.17 -9.75 5.51
C ARG A 76 17.62 -10.73 6.59
N LEU A 77 16.88 -11.82 6.79
CA LEU A 77 17.17 -12.84 7.81
C LEU A 77 18.11 -13.94 7.33
N VAL A 78 17.95 -14.43 6.10
CA VAL A 78 18.67 -15.61 5.57
C VAL A 78 19.62 -15.31 4.40
N GLY A 79 19.62 -14.09 3.86
CA GLY A 79 20.38 -13.73 2.66
C GLY A 79 19.64 -14.09 1.37
N VAL A 80 20.02 -13.41 0.27
CA VAL A 80 19.36 -13.54 -1.05
C VAL A 80 19.47 -14.97 -1.60
N GLU A 81 20.55 -15.68 -1.27
CA GLU A 81 20.84 -17.04 -1.75
C GLU A 81 19.82 -18.09 -1.28
N ALA A 82 18.98 -17.78 -0.29
CA ALA A 82 17.97 -18.68 0.23
C ALA A 82 16.60 -18.59 -0.47
N LEU A 83 16.40 -17.64 -1.40
CA LEU A 83 15.16 -17.57 -2.19
C LEU A 83 15.21 -18.56 -3.36
N SER A 84 14.19 -19.43 -3.43
CA SER A 84 13.90 -20.33 -4.56
C SER A 84 12.56 -20.00 -5.21
#